data_AF-A0A1G4IGI7-F1
#
_entry.id   AF-A0A1G4IGI7-F1
#
_cell.length_a   1.000
_cell.length_b   1.000
_cell.length_c   1.000
_cell.angle_alpha   90.00
_cell.angle_beta   90.00
_cell.angle_gamma   90.00
#
_symmetry.space_group_name_H-M   'P 1'
#
loop_
_entity.id
_entity.type
_entity.pdbx_description
1 polymer ?
#
loop_
_entity_poly.entity_id
_entity_poly.type
_entity_poly.pdbx_seq_one_letter_code
_entity_poly.pdbx_strand_id
1 'polypeptide(L)'
;MSLADKTWSAQFTTKQGDGEAKATNKPATGLNQDWQAKWDIWTQAALFLTKQANRDDLASMYGLETASTEQLALIWEPIAQLTNSAQDMFQAAKAALPKQPATDAELTKDIVAAIYGSAVFNKDKPNHANKFNCEGKYYATMCGATGTTDAKKSLAAVIYCVCGSAQGQGKKTRNKNHGQAAEFEASGSPRNGKWQHIRWLFPKLEQHTITIQRLAATLINLKGTIHVNGADAYVGPSCLTNCDGNANGACAKLTTRLVPVRSKAAV
;
A
#
# COMPACT_ATOMS: atom_id res chain seq x y z
N MET A 1 -20.47 10.42 4.15
CA MET A 1 -21.04 10.79 5.46
C MET A 1 -20.61 12.19 5.90
N SER A 2 -19.32 12.54 5.92
CA SER A 2 -18.85 13.89 6.32
C SER A 2 -19.40 15.03 5.46
N LEU A 3 -19.53 14.78 4.16
CA LEU A 3 -20.08 15.71 3.17
C LEU A 3 -21.60 15.64 3.03
N ALA A 4 -22.25 14.69 3.69
CA ALA A 4 -23.69 14.51 3.53
C ALA A 4 -24.45 15.60 4.27
N ASP A 5 -25.69 15.83 3.83
CA ASP A 5 -26.61 16.71 4.53
C ASP A 5 -26.74 16.33 6.02
N LYS A 6 -26.86 17.35 6.88
CA LYS A 6 -26.92 17.15 8.34
C LYS A 6 -28.16 16.35 8.75
N THR A 7 -29.30 16.55 8.09
CA THR A 7 -30.53 15.80 8.39
C THR A 7 -30.40 14.34 7.95
N TRP A 8 -29.69 14.08 6.86
CA TRP A 8 -29.40 12.70 6.44
C TRP A 8 -28.48 11.99 7.42
N SER A 9 -27.34 12.60 7.78
CA SER A 9 -26.38 11.99 8.70
C SER A 9 -26.93 11.78 10.12
N ALA A 10 -27.83 12.65 10.57
CA ALA A 10 -28.47 12.55 11.88
C ALA A 10 -29.32 11.28 12.06
N GLN A 11 -29.81 10.66 10.99
CA GLN A 11 -30.63 9.44 11.08
C GLN A 11 -29.85 8.23 11.62
N PHE A 12 -28.53 8.27 11.50
CA PHE A 12 -27.66 7.14 11.80
C PHE A 12 -27.04 7.19 13.20
N THR A 13 -27.30 8.26 13.96
CA THR A 13 -26.88 8.38 15.36
C THR A 13 -28.04 8.83 16.24
N THR A 14 -28.11 8.29 17.44
CA THR A 14 -29.01 8.78 18.50
C THR A 14 -28.19 9.41 19.62
N LYS A 15 -28.71 10.49 20.21
CA LYS A 15 -28.23 11.01 21.49
C LYS A 15 -29.32 10.78 22.53
N GLN A 16 -28.93 10.24 23.69
CA GLN A 16 -29.79 10.21 24.87
C GLN A 16 -29.27 11.26 25.85
N GLY A 17 -29.90 12.44 25.87
CA GLY A 17 -29.51 13.55 26.74
C GLY A 17 -28.05 13.98 26.55
N ASP A 18 -27.34 14.19 27.65
CA ASP A 18 -25.92 14.60 27.70
C ASP A 18 -24.96 13.43 27.43
N GLY A 19 -25.48 12.24 27.09
CA GLY A 19 -24.69 11.05 26.85
C GLY A 19 -23.95 11.04 25.51
N GLU A 20 -22.94 10.17 25.42
CA GLU A 20 -22.24 9.89 24.16
C GLU A 20 -23.21 9.42 23.07
N ALA A 21 -23.00 9.91 21.85
CA ALA A 21 -23.79 9.46 20.70
C ALA A 21 -23.62 7.96 20.49
N LYS A 22 -24.71 7.28 20.08
CA LYS A 22 -24.72 5.85 19.77
C LYS A 22 -25.23 5.62 18.35
N ALA A 23 -24.82 4.52 17.75
CA ALA A 23 -25.37 4.08 16.47
C ALA A 23 -26.88 3.84 16.57
N THR A 24 -27.65 4.32 15.60
CA THR A 24 -29.07 4.00 15.50
C THR A 24 -29.27 2.54 15.12
N ASN A 25 -30.15 1.83 15.83
CA ASN A 25 -30.51 0.46 15.49
C ASN A 25 -31.07 0.38 14.06
N LYS A 26 -30.69 -0.68 13.34
CA LYS A 26 -31.23 -0.96 12.02
C LYS A 26 -32.74 -1.18 12.10
N PRO A 27 -33.56 -0.44 11.32
CA PRO A 27 -34.99 -0.69 11.22
C PRO A 27 -35.29 -2.15 10.86
N ALA A 28 -36.24 -2.76 11.56
CA ALA A 28 -36.62 -4.15 11.35
C ALA A 28 -37.33 -4.39 10.00
N THR A 29 -38.00 -3.38 9.46
CA THR A 29 -38.77 -3.45 8.20
C THR A 29 -38.66 -2.14 7.41
N GLY A 30 -38.93 -2.19 6.11
CA GLY A 30 -39.06 -0.99 5.25
C GLY A 30 -37.76 -0.49 4.60
N LEU A 31 -36.62 -1.14 4.85
CA LEU A 31 -35.38 -0.84 4.14
C LEU A 31 -35.24 -1.67 2.85
N ASN A 32 -34.86 -1.02 1.76
CA ASN A 32 -34.44 -1.72 0.54
C ASN A 32 -33.10 -2.45 0.76
N GLN A 33 -32.73 -3.33 -0.17
CA GLN A 33 -31.53 -4.17 -0.04
C GLN A 33 -30.24 -3.35 0.07
N ASP A 34 -30.14 -2.23 -0.65
CA ASP A 34 -28.98 -1.34 -0.62
C ASP A 34 -28.78 -0.70 0.76
N TRP A 35 -29.87 -0.17 1.32
CA TRP A 35 -29.87 0.41 2.66
C TRP A 35 -29.58 -0.64 3.72
N GLN A 36 -30.11 -1.86 3.56
CA GLN A 36 -29.80 -2.95 4.48
C GLN A 36 -28.31 -3.31 4.51
N ALA A 37 -27.65 -3.29 3.34
CA ALA A 37 -26.23 -3.62 3.22
C ALA A 37 -25.30 -2.50 3.73
N LYS A 38 -25.75 -1.25 3.66
CA LYS A 38 -24.94 -0.07 4.00
C LYS A 38 -25.23 0.51 5.39
N TRP A 39 -26.31 0.09 6.05
CA TRP A 39 -26.74 0.65 7.34
C TRP A 39 -25.64 0.66 8.40
N ASP A 40 -24.96 -0.47 8.61
CA ASP A 40 -23.92 -0.59 9.63
C ASP A 40 -22.70 0.29 9.32
N ILE A 41 -22.38 0.46 8.04
CA ILE A 41 -21.28 1.32 7.59
C ILE A 41 -21.65 2.79 7.80
N TRP A 42 -22.87 3.17 7.44
CA TRP A 42 -23.36 4.53 7.63
C TRP A 42 -23.46 4.89 9.11
N THR A 43 -23.96 4.00 9.97
CA THR A 43 -24.00 4.24 11.43
C THR A 43 -22.63 4.36 12.06
N GLN A 44 -21.67 3.52 11.69
CA GLN A 44 -20.29 3.65 12.16
C GLN A 44 -19.62 4.94 11.68
N ALA A 45 -19.79 5.29 10.40
CA ALA A 45 -19.24 6.53 9.85
C ALA A 45 -19.87 7.77 10.51
N ALA A 46 -21.18 7.76 10.73
CA ALA A 46 -21.88 8.85 11.39
C ALA A 46 -21.41 9.00 12.84
N LEU A 47 -21.28 7.88 13.56
CA LEU A 47 -20.75 7.84 14.92
C LEU A 47 -19.31 8.36 15.00
N PHE A 48 -18.44 7.93 14.09
CA PHE A 48 -17.06 8.44 13.98
C PHE A 48 -17.03 9.97 13.82
N LEU A 49 -17.94 10.51 13.02
CA LEU A 49 -18.05 11.94 12.73
C LEU A 49 -18.79 12.74 13.82
N THR A 50 -19.19 12.13 14.93
CA THR A 50 -19.73 12.88 16.08
C THR A 50 -18.65 13.64 16.83
N LYS A 51 -17.38 13.22 16.71
CA LYS A 51 -16.21 13.90 17.27
C LYS A 51 -15.71 14.94 16.29
N GLN A 52 -15.56 16.19 16.73
CA GLN A 52 -15.08 17.28 15.86
C GLN A 52 -13.66 17.03 15.34
N ALA A 53 -12.74 16.55 16.19
CA ALA A 53 -11.38 16.22 15.78
C ALA A 53 -11.32 15.25 14.58
N ASN A 54 -12.23 14.26 14.55
CA ASN A 54 -12.30 13.32 13.43
C ASN A 54 -12.78 13.97 12.12
N ARG A 55 -13.61 15.02 12.21
CA ARG A 55 -14.03 15.81 11.04
C ARG A 55 -12.86 16.64 10.53
N ASP A 56 -12.13 17.29 11.44
CA ASP A 56 -11.00 18.14 11.12
C ASP A 56 -9.86 17.32 10.49
N ASP A 57 -9.53 16.16 11.06
CA ASP A 57 -8.54 15.22 10.50
C ASP A 57 -8.90 14.77 9.09
N LEU A 58 -10.19 14.46 8.84
CA LEU A 58 -10.66 14.09 7.51
C LEU A 58 -10.57 15.26 6.52
N ALA A 59 -10.95 16.47 6.96
CA ALA A 59 -10.84 17.65 6.12
C ALA A 59 -9.38 17.91 5.73
N SER A 60 -8.45 17.81 6.68
CA SER A 60 -7.02 17.98 6.45
C SER A 60 -6.45 16.93 5.49
N MET A 61 -6.78 15.66 5.73
CA MET A 61 -6.31 14.54 4.92
C MET A 61 -6.69 14.67 3.43
N TYR A 62 -7.83 15.27 3.14
CA TYR A 62 -8.34 15.45 1.78
C TYR A 62 -8.21 16.89 1.26
N GLY A 63 -7.53 17.78 1.98
CA GLY A 63 -7.33 19.17 1.57
C GLY A 63 -8.64 19.97 1.44
N LEU A 64 -9.62 19.66 2.28
CA LEU A 64 -10.96 20.27 2.28
C LEU A 64 -11.12 21.40 3.30
N GLU A 65 -10.06 21.75 4.04
CA GLU A 65 -10.08 22.71 5.15
C GLU A 65 -10.56 24.11 4.72
N THR A 66 -10.23 24.51 3.49
CA THR A 66 -10.59 25.81 2.92
C THR A 66 -11.74 25.72 1.91
N ALA A 67 -12.37 24.56 1.76
CA ALA A 67 -13.45 24.38 0.79
C ALA A 67 -14.74 25.07 1.27
N SER A 68 -15.39 25.82 0.38
CA SER A 68 -16.68 26.45 0.69
C SER A 68 -17.80 25.39 0.76
N THR A 69 -18.91 25.73 1.41
CA THR A 69 -20.09 24.86 1.49
C THR A 69 -20.59 24.47 0.09
N GLU A 70 -20.55 25.39 -0.87
CA GLU A 70 -20.93 25.16 -2.26
C GLU A 70 -19.97 24.18 -2.95
N GLN A 71 -18.65 24.33 -2.73
CA GLN A 71 -17.66 23.40 -3.26
C GLN A 71 -17.83 21.99 -2.69
N LEU A 72 -18.11 21.88 -1.39
CA LEU A 72 -18.39 20.60 -0.73
C LEU A 72 -19.69 19.96 -1.26
N ALA A 73 -20.71 20.76 -1.54
CA ALA A 73 -21.96 20.28 -2.14
C ALA A 73 -21.74 19.78 -3.58
N LEU A 74 -20.93 20.47 -4.39
CA LEU A 74 -20.62 20.07 -5.77
C LEU A 74 -19.86 18.74 -5.86
N ILE A 75 -18.98 18.46 -4.89
CA ILE A 75 -18.20 17.21 -4.87
C ILE A 75 -18.93 16.06 -4.19
N TRP A 76 -20.05 16.32 -3.50
CA TRP A 76 -20.78 15.30 -2.75
C TRP A 76 -21.26 14.16 -3.65
N GLU A 77 -21.94 14.48 -4.76
CA GLU A 77 -22.51 13.47 -5.65
C GLU A 77 -21.41 12.62 -6.33
N PRO A 78 -20.35 13.21 -6.92
CA PRO A 78 -19.22 12.44 -7.43
C PRO A 78 -18.58 11.51 -6.37
N ILE A 79 -18.38 12.00 -5.15
CA ILE A 79 -17.79 11.19 -4.06
C ILE A 79 -18.75 10.09 -3.62
N ALA A 80 -20.06 10.35 -3.57
CA ALA A 80 -21.07 9.36 -3.23
C ALA A 80 -21.11 8.21 -4.27
N GLN A 81 -21.04 8.55 -5.56
CA GLN A 81 -20.98 7.56 -6.64
C GLN A 81 -19.71 6.70 -6.58
N LEU A 82 -18.55 7.34 -6.36
CA LEU A 82 -17.27 6.62 -6.17
C LEU A 82 -17.31 5.71 -4.94
N THR A 83 -17.89 6.18 -3.83
CA THR A 83 -17.98 5.40 -2.59
C THR A 83 -18.92 4.21 -2.75
N ASN A 84 -20.05 4.38 -3.43
CA ASN A 84 -20.97 3.28 -3.75
C ASN A 84 -20.28 2.23 -4.63
N SER A 85 -19.58 2.66 -5.68
CA SER A 85 -18.85 1.75 -6.57
C SER A 85 -17.75 0.98 -5.82
N ALA A 86 -16.99 1.65 -4.97
CA ALA A 86 -15.98 1.02 -4.12
C ALA A 86 -16.59 0.02 -3.14
N GLN A 87 -17.76 0.33 -2.58
CA GLN A 87 -18.50 -0.54 -1.70
C GLN A 87 -18.99 -1.80 -2.42
N ASP A 88 -19.54 -1.66 -3.64
CA ASP A 88 -20.01 -2.80 -4.43
C ASP A 88 -18.84 -3.71 -4.80
N MET A 89 -17.71 -3.14 -5.20
CA MET A 89 -16.47 -3.89 -5.44
C MET A 89 -15.98 -4.60 -4.18
N PHE A 90 -16.04 -3.93 -3.02
CA PHE A 90 -15.64 -4.52 -1.74
C PHE A 90 -16.57 -5.68 -1.35
N GLN A 91 -17.89 -5.55 -1.52
CA GLN A 91 -18.84 -6.62 -1.21
C GLN A 91 -18.71 -7.79 -2.17
N ALA A 92 -18.49 -7.54 -3.47
CA ALA A 92 -18.20 -8.59 -4.44
C ALA A 92 -16.90 -9.32 -4.09
N ALA A 93 -15.85 -8.59 -3.72
CA ALA A 93 -14.60 -9.18 -3.25
C ALA A 93 -14.79 -9.98 -1.96
N LYS A 94 -15.53 -9.45 -0.99
CA LYS A 94 -15.83 -10.11 0.28
C LYS A 94 -16.66 -11.38 0.08
N ALA A 95 -17.63 -11.37 -0.83
CA ALA A 95 -18.42 -12.55 -1.18
C ALA A 95 -17.57 -13.61 -1.91
N ALA A 96 -16.52 -13.19 -2.61
CA ALA A 96 -15.53 -14.07 -3.23
C ALA A 96 -14.47 -14.58 -2.25
N LEU A 97 -14.35 -14.01 -1.05
CA LEU A 97 -13.46 -14.54 -0.01
C LEU A 97 -14.02 -15.87 0.52
N PRO A 98 -13.16 -16.86 0.79
CA PRO A 98 -13.60 -18.11 1.38
C PRO A 98 -14.35 -17.86 2.71
N LYS A 99 -15.36 -18.69 2.98
CA LYS A 99 -16.25 -18.58 4.16
C LYS A 99 -15.53 -18.66 5.51
N GLN A 100 -14.28 -19.12 5.52
CA GLN A 100 -13.40 -19.05 6.68
C GLN A 100 -12.21 -18.14 6.38
N PRO A 101 -11.80 -17.30 7.35
CA PRO A 101 -10.54 -16.58 7.24
C PRO A 101 -9.40 -17.58 7.10
N ALA A 102 -8.44 -17.27 6.21
CA ALA A 102 -7.22 -18.04 6.08
C ALA A 102 -6.54 -18.19 7.45
N THR A 103 -6.00 -19.38 7.71
CA THR A 103 -5.26 -19.65 8.95
C THR A 103 -4.00 -18.78 9.00
N ASP A 104 -3.46 -18.57 10.21
CA ASP A 104 -2.17 -17.86 10.37
C ASP A 104 -1.04 -18.50 9.55
N ALA A 105 -1.09 -19.82 9.35
CA ALA A 105 -0.13 -20.54 8.52
C ALA A 105 -0.25 -20.17 7.03
N GLU A 106 -1.48 -20.07 6.51
CA GLU A 106 -1.75 -19.66 5.13
C GLU A 106 -1.42 -18.18 4.92
N LEU A 107 -1.83 -17.30 5.86
CA LEU A 107 -1.49 -15.88 5.82
C LEU A 107 0.03 -15.66 5.90
N THR A 108 0.72 -16.40 6.75
CA THR A 108 2.19 -16.37 6.82
C THR A 108 2.80 -16.78 5.49
N LYS A 109 2.29 -17.84 4.86
CA LYS A 109 2.75 -18.33 3.56
C LYS A 109 2.60 -17.25 2.48
N ASP A 110 1.46 -16.57 2.43
CA ASP A 110 1.18 -15.51 1.45
C ASP A 110 2.04 -14.27 1.68
N ILE A 111 2.19 -13.85 2.94
CA ILE A 111 3.06 -12.71 3.30
C ILE A 111 4.52 -13.02 2.97
N VAL A 112 5.00 -14.22 3.30
CA VAL A 112 6.37 -14.66 2.98
C VAL A 112 6.57 -14.72 1.46
N ALA A 113 5.58 -15.22 0.72
CA ALA A 113 5.61 -15.23 -0.75
C ALA A 113 5.66 -13.82 -1.34
N ALA A 114 4.89 -12.86 -0.81
CA ALA A 114 4.94 -11.48 -1.28
C ALA A 114 6.29 -10.80 -0.97
N ILE A 115 6.88 -11.09 0.20
CA ILE A 115 8.15 -10.50 0.61
C ILE A 115 9.31 -11.10 -0.19
N TYR A 116 9.36 -12.41 -0.37
CA TYR A 116 10.54 -13.12 -0.89
C TYR A 116 10.35 -13.76 -2.26
N GLY A 117 9.15 -13.67 -2.83
CA GLY A 117 8.78 -14.27 -4.12
C GLY A 117 8.52 -15.77 -4.05
N SER A 118 8.59 -16.39 -2.87
CA SER A 118 8.26 -17.80 -2.62
C SER A 118 7.76 -18.00 -1.20
N ALA A 119 6.79 -18.90 -1.05
CA ALA A 119 6.27 -19.41 0.22
C ALA A 119 7.34 -20.16 1.05
N VAL A 120 8.33 -20.74 0.36
CA VAL A 120 9.47 -21.42 0.99
C VAL A 120 10.65 -20.48 0.94
N PHE A 121 11.07 -20.01 2.11
CA PHE A 121 12.12 -19.02 2.21
C PHE A 121 13.12 -19.36 3.32
N ASN A 122 14.40 -19.34 2.97
CA ASN A 122 15.50 -19.40 3.91
C ASN A 122 16.07 -17.98 4.11
N LYS A 123 15.94 -17.46 5.33
CA LYS A 123 16.42 -16.12 5.71
C LYS A 123 17.91 -15.91 5.54
N ASP A 124 18.69 -16.98 5.64
CA ASP A 124 20.15 -17.00 5.62
C ASP A 124 20.71 -17.34 4.23
N LYS A 125 19.92 -18.00 3.39
CA LYS A 125 20.25 -18.35 2.00
C LYS A 125 19.15 -17.88 1.07
N PRO A 126 19.09 -16.57 0.78
CA PRO A 126 18.10 -16.05 -0.15
C PRO A 126 18.31 -16.68 -1.52
N ASN A 127 17.31 -17.38 -2.04
CA ASN A 127 17.29 -17.79 -3.43
C ASN A 127 16.96 -16.54 -4.28
N HIS A 128 17.89 -16.16 -5.17
CA HIS A 128 17.74 -14.96 -6.00
C HIS A 128 16.73 -15.16 -7.14
N ALA A 129 16.63 -16.38 -7.68
CA ALA A 129 15.59 -16.75 -8.64
C ALA A 129 14.19 -16.50 -8.08
N ASN A 130 13.96 -16.81 -6.79
CA ASN A 130 12.65 -16.56 -6.18
C ASN A 130 12.33 -15.06 -6.10
N LYS A 131 13.34 -14.23 -5.78
CA LYS A 131 13.15 -12.80 -5.55
C LYS A 131 13.05 -11.97 -6.82
N PHE A 132 13.90 -12.28 -7.81
CA PHE A 132 14.10 -11.54 -9.05
C PHE A 132 13.67 -12.33 -10.29
N ASN A 133 13.10 -13.53 -10.17
CA ASN A 133 12.77 -14.37 -11.34
C ASN A 133 13.98 -14.72 -12.26
N CYS A 134 15.21 -14.49 -11.78
CA CYS A 134 16.45 -14.77 -12.49
C CYS A 134 17.63 -14.98 -11.53
N GLU A 135 18.68 -15.65 -12.00
CA GLU A 135 19.96 -15.77 -11.31
C GLU A 135 21.08 -15.15 -12.13
N GLY A 136 22.16 -14.72 -11.47
CA GLY A 136 23.40 -14.35 -12.16
C GLY A 136 23.30 -13.10 -13.04
N LYS A 137 22.37 -12.18 -12.76
CA LYS A 137 22.30 -10.87 -13.42
C LYS A 137 22.91 -9.77 -12.56
N TYR A 138 23.52 -8.80 -13.21
CA TYR A 138 24.12 -7.61 -12.60
C TYR A 138 23.06 -6.55 -12.31
N TYR A 139 23.43 -5.55 -11.51
CA TYR A 139 22.52 -4.54 -10.96
C TYR A 139 21.56 -3.93 -12.00
N ALA A 140 22.09 -3.45 -13.13
CA ALA A 140 21.30 -2.73 -14.13
C ALA A 140 20.15 -3.56 -14.71
N THR A 141 20.34 -4.87 -14.90
CA THR A 141 19.29 -5.77 -15.39
C THR A 141 18.27 -6.09 -14.28
N MET A 142 18.73 -6.35 -13.06
CA MET A 142 17.83 -6.69 -11.96
C MET A 142 16.97 -5.51 -11.50
N CYS A 143 17.54 -4.30 -11.53
CA CYS A 143 16.95 -3.09 -10.96
C CYS A 143 16.41 -2.11 -12.01
N GLY A 144 16.72 -2.32 -13.29
CA GLY A 144 15.97 -1.73 -14.42
C GLY A 144 16.62 -0.59 -15.19
N ALA A 145 17.95 -0.49 -15.23
CA ALA A 145 18.65 0.40 -16.18
C ALA A 145 18.57 -0.08 -17.64
N THR A 146 18.32 -1.36 -17.93
CA THR A 146 18.28 -1.91 -19.30
C THR A 146 16.87 -2.09 -19.87
N GLY A 147 15.87 -1.40 -19.32
CA GLY A 147 14.49 -1.45 -19.83
C GLY A 147 13.68 -2.68 -19.42
N THR A 148 14.28 -3.84 -19.19
CA THR A 148 13.67 -4.96 -18.44
C THR A 148 14.08 -4.88 -16.96
N THR A 149 13.15 -5.21 -16.06
CA THR A 149 13.38 -5.16 -14.61
C THR A 149 12.68 -6.30 -13.92
N ASP A 150 13.41 -6.90 -12.99
CA ASP A 150 12.99 -8.01 -12.16
C ASP A 150 12.67 -7.58 -10.73
N ALA A 151 12.99 -6.33 -10.39
CA ALA A 151 12.77 -5.76 -9.06
C ALA A 151 11.30 -5.82 -8.60
N LYS A 152 10.34 -5.82 -9.54
CA LYS A 152 8.91 -5.89 -9.27
C LYS A 152 8.41 -7.23 -8.72
N LYS A 153 9.25 -8.29 -8.77
CA LYS A 153 8.82 -9.66 -8.43
C LYS A 153 8.55 -9.84 -6.93
N SER A 154 9.26 -9.13 -6.05
CA SER A 154 9.10 -9.26 -4.60
C SER A 154 9.57 -8.00 -3.86
N LEU A 155 9.09 -7.81 -2.62
CA LEU A 155 9.55 -6.68 -1.80
C LEU A 155 11.06 -6.77 -1.51
N ALA A 156 11.59 -7.98 -1.31
CA ALA A 156 13.01 -8.20 -1.09
C ALA A 156 13.86 -7.80 -2.30
N ALA A 157 13.34 -7.94 -3.52
CA ALA A 157 14.01 -7.48 -4.73
C ALA A 157 14.07 -5.96 -4.81
N VAL A 158 12.96 -5.28 -4.52
CA VAL A 158 12.92 -3.81 -4.40
C VAL A 158 13.93 -3.32 -3.36
N ILE A 159 13.93 -3.92 -2.16
CA ILE A 159 14.86 -3.56 -1.08
C ILE A 159 16.31 -3.75 -1.53
N TYR A 160 16.63 -4.87 -2.20
CA TYR A 160 17.96 -5.10 -2.72
C TYR A 160 18.44 -4.02 -3.69
N CYS A 161 17.54 -3.56 -4.57
CA CYS A 161 17.87 -2.51 -5.53
C CYS A 161 18.03 -1.14 -4.86
N VAL A 162 17.19 -0.80 -3.88
CA VAL A 162 17.26 0.49 -3.19
C VAL A 162 18.43 0.55 -2.19
N CYS A 163 18.80 -0.58 -1.61
CA CYS A 163 19.86 -0.67 -0.61
C CYS A 163 21.22 -1.12 -1.19
N GLY A 164 21.22 -1.77 -2.35
CA GLY A 164 22.44 -2.23 -3.00
C GLY A 164 23.02 -1.22 -3.97
N SER A 165 24.18 -1.55 -4.53
CA SER A 165 24.83 -0.77 -5.58
C SER A 165 25.40 -1.66 -6.66
N ALA A 166 25.73 -1.07 -7.82
CA ALA A 166 26.55 -1.78 -8.78
C ALA A 166 27.95 -2.06 -8.19
N GLN A 167 28.64 -3.05 -8.76
CA GLN A 167 29.98 -3.44 -8.34
C GLN A 167 30.95 -2.26 -8.40
N GLY A 168 31.80 -2.13 -7.38
CA GLY A 168 32.87 -1.12 -7.36
C GLY A 168 32.40 0.31 -7.16
N GLN A 169 31.09 0.54 -6.94
CA GLN A 169 30.54 1.88 -6.73
C GLN A 169 30.57 2.31 -5.26
N GLY A 170 30.77 1.36 -4.33
CA GLY A 170 30.95 1.63 -2.91
C GLY A 170 29.79 2.35 -2.23
N LYS A 171 28.61 2.42 -2.86
CA LYS A 171 27.47 3.17 -2.33
C LYS A 171 26.91 2.43 -1.13
N LYS A 172 26.92 3.13 0.00
CA LYS A 172 26.40 2.61 1.27
C LYS A 172 24.91 2.85 1.34
N THR A 173 24.20 1.92 1.96
CA THR A 173 22.81 2.11 2.34
C THR A 173 22.66 3.37 3.18
N ARG A 174 21.56 4.13 3.02
CA ARG A 174 21.23 5.33 3.81
C ARG A 174 20.81 4.98 5.25
N ASN A 175 21.61 4.19 5.95
CA ASN A 175 21.51 3.95 7.38
C ASN A 175 22.77 4.51 8.04
N LYS A 176 22.61 5.57 8.83
CA LYS A 176 23.68 6.30 9.52
C LYS A 176 24.57 5.41 10.41
N ASN A 177 24.08 4.24 10.81
CA ASN A 177 24.78 3.34 11.73
C ASN A 177 25.60 2.24 11.03
N HIS A 178 25.57 2.16 9.69
CA HIS A 178 26.22 1.06 8.97
C HIS A 178 26.99 1.52 7.73
N GLY A 179 28.29 1.22 7.72
CA GLY A 179 29.24 1.76 6.75
C GLY A 179 29.62 0.83 5.59
N GLN A 180 29.01 -0.35 5.43
CA GLN A 180 29.40 -1.30 4.39
C GLN A 180 28.45 -1.27 3.19
N ALA A 181 29.03 -1.28 1.99
CA ALA A 181 28.28 -1.37 0.74
C ALA A 181 27.77 -2.80 0.48
N ALA A 182 26.52 -2.89 0.03
CA ALA A 182 25.90 -4.13 -0.43
C ALA A 182 25.95 -4.20 -1.96
N GLU A 183 27.16 -4.39 -2.48
CA GLU A 183 27.38 -4.41 -3.93
C GLU A 183 26.86 -5.69 -4.59
N PHE A 184 26.39 -5.53 -5.82
CA PHE A 184 26.19 -6.62 -6.77
C PHE A 184 27.55 -7.08 -7.32
N GLU A 185 27.60 -8.29 -7.85
CA GLU A 185 28.80 -8.78 -8.55
C GLU A 185 28.81 -8.26 -10.00
N ALA A 186 30.00 -8.21 -10.62
CA ALA A 186 30.22 -7.67 -11.98
C ALA A 186 29.21 -8.16 -13.01
N SER A 187 28.98 -9.48 -12.98
CA SER A 187 28.13 -10.23 -13.89
C SER A 187 27.18 -11.11 -13.08
N GLY A 188 26.79 -10.67 -11.89
CA GLY A 188 26.12 -11.55 -10.95
C GLY A 188 25.30 -10.88 -9.87
N SER A 189 24.44 -11.72 -9.33
CA SER A 189 23.67 -11.48 -8.13
C SER A 189 24.55 -11.16 -6.93
N PRO A 190 24.08 -10.32 -5.97
CA PRO A 190 24.78 -10.14 -4.70
C PRO A 190 25.00 -11.47 -3.98
N ARG A 191 26.12 -11.63 -3.27
CA ARG A 191 26.33 -12.82 -2.44
C ARG A 191 25.37 -12.86 -1.26
N ASN A 192 25.05 -14.06 -0.77
CA ASN A 192 24.16 -14.26 0.38
C ASN A 192 24.51 -13.40 1.61
N GLY A 193 25.80 -13.22 1.91
CA GLY A 193 26.25 -12.36 3.01
C GLY A 193 25.84 -10.88 2.86
N LYS A 194 25.72 -10.38 1.62
CA LYS A 194 25.25 -9.01 1.36
C LYS A 194 23.75 -8.86 1.66
N TRP A 195 22.95 -9.90 1.45
CA TRP A 195 21.55 -9.90 1.87
C TRP A 195 21.40 -9.83 3.39
N GLN A 196 22.15 -10.66 4.10
CA GLN A 196 22.11 -10.70 5.56
C GLN A 196 22.47 -9.35 6.14
N HIS A 197 23.49 -8.70 5.55
CA HIS A 197 23.84 -7.32 5.87
C HIS A 197 22.67 -6.35 5.63
N ILE A 198 22.04 -6.36 4.44
CA ILE A 198 20.87 -5.50 4.16
C ILE A 198 19.74 -5.74 5.17
N ARG A 199 19.42 -7.00 5.48
CA ARG A 199 18.37 -7.34 6.46
C ARG A 199 18.68 -6.81 7.85
N TRP A 200 19.94 -6.83 8.25
CA TRP A 200 20.37 -6.36 9.56
C TRP A 200 20.19 -4.85 9.75
N LEU A 201 20.12 -4.09 8.65
CA LEU A 201 19.84 -2.66 8.67
C LEU A 201 18.41 -2.32 9.10
N PHE A 202 17.48 -3.29 9.00
CA PHE A 202 16.11 -3.09 9.41
C PHE A 202 15.95 -3.47 10.89
N PRO A 203 15.30 -2.61 11.71
CA PRO A 203 15.08 -2.91 13.12
C PRO A 203 14.30 -4.21 13.28
N LYS A 204 14.68 -5.01 14.28
CA LYS A 204 13.88 -6.16 14.68
C LYS A 204 12.57 -5.64 15.24
N LEU A 205 11.46 -6.00 14.60
CA LEU A 205 10.14 -5.72 15.12
C LEU A 205 9.79 -6.79 16.17
N GLU A 206 9.19 -6.37 17.26
CA GLU A 206 8.57 -7.29 18.22
C GLU A 206 7.38 -8.01 17.57
N GLN A 207 7.01 -9.16 18.14
CA GLN A 207 5.85 -9.90 17.65
C GLN A 207 4.60 -9.05 17.84
N HIS A 208 3.98 -8.66 16.74
CA HIS A 208 2.72 -7.93 16.75
C HIS A 208 1.71 -8.66 15.89
N THR A 209 0.46 -8.68 16.35
CA THR A 209 -0.69 -9.07 15.52
C THR A 209 -0.73 -8.20 14.27
N ILE A 210 -0.73 -8.84 13.11
CA ILE A 210 -0.89 -8.16 11.82
C ILE A 210 -2.39 -7.93 11.62
N THR A 211 -2.82 -6.68 11.65
CA THR A 211 -4.22 -6.30 11.39
C THR A 211 -4.39 -5.82 9.95
N ILE A 212 -5.63 -5.86 9.45
CA ILE A 212 -5.99 -5.30 8.14
C ILE A 212 -5.64 -3.81 8.08
N GLN A 213 -5.90 -3.03 9.15
CA GLN A 213 -5.55 -1.61 9.17
C GLN A 213 -4.04 -1.40 9.05
N ARG A 214 -3.23 -2.23 9.74
CA ARG A 214 -1.77 -2.14 9.66
C ARG A 214 -1.26 -2.49 8.27
N LEU A 215 -1.80 -3.53 7.63
CA LEU A 215 -1.46 -3.87 6.24
C LEU A 215 -1.86 -2.75 5.28
N ALA A 216 -3.07 -2.21 5.41
CA ALA A 216 -3.55 -1.11 4.57
C ALA A 216 -2.67 0.14 4.71
N ALA A 217 -2.37 0.56 5.94
CA ALA A 217 -1.48 1.68 6.20
C ALA A 217 -0.07 1.44 5.65
N THR A 218 0.47 0.23 5.79
CA THR A 218 1.77 -0.15 5.23
C THR A 218 1.79 -0.06 3.71
N LEU A 219 0.72 -0.53 3.05
CA LEU A 219 0.58 -0.45 1.59
C LEU A 219 0.43 0.99 1.11
N ILE A 220 -0.29 1.84 1.84
CA ILE A 220 -0.40 3.29 1.53
C ILE A 220 0.97 3.95 1.65
N ASN A 221 1.70 3.70 2.74
CA ASN A 221 3.04 4.23 2.95
C ASN A 221 4.00 3.76 1.85
N LEU A 222 3.96 2.48 1.49
CA LEU A 222 4.77 1.94 0.40
C LEU A 222 4.42 2.61 -0.94
N LYS A 223 3.14 2.79 -1.26
CA LYS A 223 2.72 3.53 -2.46
C LYS A 223 3.26 4.95 -2.48
N GLY A 224 3.27 5.64 -1.33
CA GLY A 224 3.86 6.97 -1.19
C GLY A 224 5.37 7.04 -1.47
N THR A 225 6.09 5.91 -1.43
CA THR A 225 7.52 5.85 -1.81
C THR A 225 7.75 5.68 -3.31
N ILE A 226 6.70 5.39 -4.07
CA ILE A 226 6.77 5.21 -5.52
C ILE A 226 6.71 6.60 -6.16
N HIS A 227 7.67 6.89 -7.04
CA HIS A 227 7.64 8.07 -7.89
C HIS A 227 7.55 7.65 -9.35
N VAL A 228 6.90 8.50 -10.15
CA VAL A 228 6.73 8.29 -11.59
C VAL A 228 7.64 9.23 -12.34
N ASN A 229 8.38 8.71 -13.30
CA ASN A 229 9.21 9.50 -14.20
C ASN A 229 8.99 9.00 -15.63
N GLY A 230 8.44 9.87 -16.48
CA GLY A 230 7.99 9.49 -17.82
C GLY A 230 6.96 8.35 -17.78
N ALA A 231 7.23 7.28 -18.51
CA ALA A 231 6.35 6.11 -18.57
C ALA A 231 6.62 5.07 -17.46
N ASP A 232 7.58 5.32 -16.57
CA ASP A 232 8.09 4.33 -15.64
C ASP A 232 7.83 4.72 -14.18
N ALA A 233 7.63 3.72 -13.32
CA ALA A 233 7.52 3.89 -11.88
C ALA A 233 8.76 3.34 -11.17
N TYR A 234 9.18 4.03 -10.12
CA TYR A 234 10.42 3.79 -9.40
C TYR A 234 10.22 3.85 -7.89
N VAL A 235 11.01 3.08 -7.16
CA VAL A 235 11.20 3.23 -5.70
C VAL A 235 12.66 3.60 -5.45
N GLY A 236 12.89 4.69 -4.71
CA GLY A 236 14.23 5.23 -4.49
C GLY A 236 14.22 6.77 -4.48
N PRO A 237 15.40 7.42 -4.51
CA PRO A 237 15.50 8.87 -4.66
C PRO A 237 14.68 9.37 -5.86
N SER A 238 13.96 10.48 -5.71
CA SER A 238 12.97 10.98 -6.67
C SER A 238 13.55 11.62 -7.94
N CYS A 239 14.85 11.88 -7.98
CA CYS A 239 15.53 12.54 -9.10
C CYS A 239 16.10 11.57 -10.16
N LEU A 240 15.79 10.28 -10.07
CA LEU A 240 16.45 9.26 -10.88
C LEU A 240 15.63 8.96 -12.14
N THR A 241 16.31 8.93 -13.29
CA THR A 241 15.74 8.56 -14.60
C THR A 241 16.09 7.13 -14.99
N ASN A 242 17.05 6.51 -14.30
CA ASN A 242 17.45 5.12 -14.46
C ASN A 242 17.98 4.58 -13.13
N CYS A 243 17.99 3.25 -12.98
CA CYS A 243 18.57 2.58 -11.82
C CYS A 243 19.88 1.90 -12.21
N ASP A 244 20.96 2.67 -12.21
CA ASP A 244 22.32 2.19 -12.54
C ASP A 244 23.13 1.73 -11.32
N GLY A 245 22.68 2.05 -10.10
CA GLY A 245 23.36 1.67 -8.86
C GLY A 245 24.64 2.47 -8.61
N ASN A 246 24.77 3.64 -9.25
CA ASN A 246 25.91 4.53 -9.20
C ASN A 246 25.48 6.02 -9.09
N ALA A 247 25.67 6.81 -10.17
CA ALA A 247 25.51 8.26 -10.21
C ALA A 247 24.03 8.64 -10.24
N ASN A 248 23.23 7.82 -10.91
CA ASN A 248 21.77 7.89 -10.92
C ASN A 248 21.16 7.04 -9.79
N GLY A 249 21.93 6.70 -8.76
CA GLY A 249 21.43 6.20 -7.48
C GLY A 249 20.98 4.73 -7.43
N ALA A 250 20.82 4.26 -6.19
CA ALA A 250 20.24 2.97 -5.86
C ALA A 250 18.70 3.09 -5.84
N CYS A 251 18.04 2.45 -6.81
CA CYS A 251 16.60 2.47 -6.99
C CYS A 251 16.11 1.18 -7.65
N ALA A 252 14.80 0.93 -7.55
CA ALA A 252 14.10 -0.17 -8.19
C ALA A 252 13.10 0.38 -9.21
N LYS A 253 13.27 0.06 -10.49
CA LYS A 253 12.25 0.28 -11.51
C LYS A 253 11.17 -0.81 -11.38
N LEU A 254 9.90 -0.41 -11.26
CA LEU A 254 8.76 -1.31 -11.08
C LEU A 254 7.99 -1.60 -12.37
N THR A 255 7.99 -0.65 -13.30
CA THR A 255 7.27 -0.75 -14.58
C THR A 255 8.16 -0.28 -15.71
N THR A 256 7.87 -0.76 -16.92
CA THR A 256 8.49 -0.33 -18.17
C THR A 256 7.54 0.52 -19.02
N ARG A 257 6.28 0.64 -18.56
CA ARG A 257 5.19 1.47 -19.08
C ARG A 257 4.02 1.46 -18.09
N LEU A 258 3.62 2.61 -17.56
CA LEU A 258 2.34 2.78 -16.87
C LEU A 258 1.22 2.73 -17.91
N VAL A 259 0.32 1.76 -17.78
CA VAL A 259 -0.92 1.73 -18.57
C VAL A 259 -1.96 2.51 -17.78
N PRO A 260 -2.55 3.59 -18.33
CA PRO A 260 -3.64 4.28 -17.66
C PRO A 260 -4.80 3.29 -17.45
N VAL A 261 -5.27 3.17 -16.22
CA VAL A 261 -6.47 2.40 -15.88
C VAL A 261 -7.63 3.07 -16.60
N ARG A 262 -8.04 2.54 -17.75
CA ARG A 262 -9.30 2.92 -18.37
C ARG A 262 -10.40 2.47 -17.43
N SER A 263 -11.06 3.42 -16.76
CA SER A 263 -12.39 3.22 -16.20
C SER A 263 -13.24 2.61 -17.31
N LYS A 264 -13.69 1.35 -17.12
CA LYS A 264 -14.72 0.76 -17.97
C LYS A 264 -15.94 1.67 -17.83
N ALA A 265 -16.19 2.50 -18.84
CA ALA A 265 -17.52 3.04 -19.06
C ALA A 265 -18.42 1.83 -19.35
N ALA A 266 -19.31 1.51 -18.42
CA ALA A 266 -20.39 0.58 -18.66
C ALA A 266 -21.38 1.28 -19.60
N VAL A 267 -21.67 0.63 -20.73
CA VAL A 267 -22.81 0.89 -21.61
C VAL A 267 -24.06 0.31 -20.94
#